data_AF-A0A7X9GPB5-F1
#
_entry.id   AF-A0A7X9GPB5-F1
#
_cell.length_a   1.000
_cell.length_b   1.000
_cell.length_c   1.000
_cell.angle_alpha   90.00
_cell.angle_beta   90.00
_cell.angle_gamma   90.00
#
_symmetry.space_group_name_H-M   'P 1'
#
loop_
_entity.id
_entity.type
_entity.pdbx_description
1 polymer ?
#
loop_
_entity_poly.entity_id
_entity_poly.type
_entity_poly.pdbx_seq_one_letter_code
_entity_poly.pdbx_strand_id
1 'polypeptide(L)' 'MQLEDIIRFWKDSSEKDYSTMLNLFNSKDYHWSLFLGHLVIEKLLKALYVKNVGE' A
#
# COMPACT_ATOMS: atom_id res chain seq x y z
N MET A 1 -17.39 -10.97 1.56
CA MET A 1 -16.55 -10.01 0.81
C MET A 1 -15.88 -10.80 -0.28
N GLN A 2 -16.03 -10.41 -1.55
CA GLN A 2 -15.45 -11.18 -2.65
C GLN A 2 -13.92 -11.03 -2.63
N LEU A 3 -13.17 -12.03 -3.10
CA LEU A 3 -11.70 -12.00 -3.11
C LEU A 3 -11.17 -10.75 -3.83
N GLU A 4 -11.85 -10.34 -4.89
CA GLU A 4 -11.58 -9.12 -5.65
C GLU A 4 -11.75 -7.85 -4.81
N ASP A 5 -12.73 -7.79 -3.93
CA ASP A 5 -12.93 -6.67 -3.00
C ASP A 5 -11.74 -6.53 -2.05
N ILE A 6 -11.19 -7.66 -1.57
CA ILE A 6 -10.03 -7.69 -0.69
C ILE A 6 -8.77 -7.19 -1.42
N ILE A 7 -8.55 -7.68 -2.64
CA ILE A 7 -7.42 -7.26 -3.48
C ILE A 7 -7.51 -5.75 -3.76
N ARG A 8 -8.70 -5.29 -4.14
CA ARG A 8 -8.97 -3.88 -4.41
C ARG A 8 -8.78 -3.03 -3.16
N PHE A 9 -9.26 -3.48 -2.00
CA PHE A 9 -9.08 -2.78 -0.75
C PHE A 9 -7.59 -2.53 -0.44
N TRP A 10 -6.75 -3.55 -0.55
CA TRP A 10 -5.31 -3.41 -0.30
C TRP A 10 -4.64 -2.49 -1.32
N LYS A 11 -5.01 -2.62 -2.59
CA LYS A 11 -4.49 -1.76 -3.66
C LYS A 11 -4.88 -0.30 -3.45
N ASP A 12 -6.17 -0.01 -3.29
CA ASP A 12 -6.69 1.36 -3.11
C ASP A 12 -6.13 2.00 -1.82
N SER A 13 -5.91 1.20 -0.77
CA SER A 13 -5.25 1.66 0.45
C SER A 13 -3.76 1.98 0.22
N SER A 14 -3.04 1.16 -0.56
CA SER A 14 -1.63 1.41 -0.91
C SER A 14 -1.44 2.67 -1.76
N GLU A 15 -2.38 2.97 -2.67
CA GLU A 15 -2.32 4.17 -3.52
C GLU A 15 -2.46 5.45 -2.69
N LYS A 16 -3.31 5.45 -1.65
CA LYS A 16 -3.46 6.57 -0.70
C LYS A 16 -2.19 6.78 0.12
N ASP A 17 -1.58 5.71 0.62
CA ASP A 17 -0.31 5.78 1.34
C ASP A 17 0.81 6.30 0.43
N TYR A 18 0.85 5.87 -0.83
CA TYR A 18 1.84 6.31 -1.80
C TYR A 18 1.73 7.81 -2.08
N SER A 19 0.51 8.34 -2.23
CA SER A 19 0.29 9.79 -2.35
C SER A 19 0.83 10.55 -1.13
N THR A 20 0.57 10.04 0.07
CA THR A 20 1.07 10.63 1.32
C THR A 20 2.61 10.52 1.42
N MET A 21 3.18 9.40 0.99
CA MET A 21 4.62 9.15 0.92
C MET A 21 5.33 10.20 0.06
N LEU A 22 4.76 10.53 -1.10
CA LEU A 22 5.28 11.57 -2.00
C LEU A 22 5.15 12.96 -1.39
N ASN A 23 4.06 13.26 -0.68
CA ASN A 23 3.92 14.55 0.03
C ASN A 23 5.00 14.72 1.10
N LEU A 24 5.29 13.66 1.86
CA LEU A 24 6.36 13.63 2.87
C LEU A 24 7.76 13.73 2.25
N PHE A 25 7.95 13.12 1.08
CA PHE A 25 9.20 13.28 0.34
C PHE A 25 9.41 14.73 -0.08
N ASN A 26 8.36 15.38 -0.60
CA ASN A 26 8.37 16.78 -1.03
C ASN A 26 8.54 17.75 0.15
N SER A 27 8.02 17.42 1.34
CA SER A 27 8.25 18.20 2.57
C SER A 27 9.64 17.98 3.18
N LYS A 28 10.44 17.08 2.62
CA LYS A 28 11.76 16.64 3.11
C LYS A 28 11.72 15.82 4.41
N ASP A 29 10.55 15.31 4.79
CA ASP A 29 10.37 14.39 5.90
C ASP A 29 10.73 12.95 5.49
N TYR A 30 11.99 12.73 5.11
CA TYR A 30 12.43 11.51 4.44
C TYR A 30 12.24 10.24 5.26
N HIS A 31 12.41 10.31 6.58
CA HIS A 31 12.21 9.17 7.48
C HIS A 31 10.73 8.73 7.50
N TRP A 32 9.79 9.68 7.52
CA TRP A 32 8.36 9.40 7.40
C TRP A 32 7.97 8.93 6.00
N SER A 33 8.58 9.50 4.96
CA SER A 33 8.40 9.03 3.59
C SER A 33 8.83 7.57 3.45
N LEU A 34 10.00 7.19 3.97
CA LEU A 34 10.46 5.80 3.98
C LEU A 34 9.53 4.88 4.78
N PHE A 35 9.04 5.32 5.94
CA PHE A 35 8.09 4.57 6.74
C PHE A 35 6.79 4.27 5.97
N LEU A 36 6.23 5.26 5.26
CA LEU A 36 5.06 5.01 4.41
C LEU A 36 5.40 4.15 3.19
N GLY A 37 6.59 4.28 2.60
CA GLY A 37 7.04 3.43 1.51
C GLY A 37 7.04 1.94 1.90
N HIS A 38 7.47 1.62 3.13
CA HIS A 38 7.36 0.27 3.68
C HIS A 38 5.90 -0.22 3.73
N LEU A 39 4.95 0.61 4.18
CA LEU A 39 3.53 0.24 4.24
C LEU A 39 2.91 0.04 2.85
N VAL A 40 3.28 0.86 1.86
CA VAL A 40 2.84 0.68 0.46
C VAL A 40 3.24 -0.70 -0.04
N ILE A 41 4.51 -1.09 0.16
CA ILE A 41 5.02 -2.40 -0.24
C ILE A 41 4.29 -3.52 0.50
N GLU A 42 4.12 -3.41 1.82
CA GLU A 42 3.40 -4.40 2.64
C GLU A 42 1.97 -4.65 2.12
N LYS A 43 1.22 -3.58 1.82
CA LYS A 43 -0.16 -3.66 1.32
C LYS A 43 -0.23 -4.29 -0.07
N LEU A 44 0.68 -3.93 -0.97
CA LEU A 44 0.75 -4.56 -2.30
C LEU A 44 1.09 -6.05 -2.21
N LEU A 45 1.99 -6.44 -1.30
CA LEU A 45 2.29 -7.85 -1.04
C LEU A 45 1.08 -8.60 -0.48
N LYS A 46 0.29 -8.00 0.41
CA LYS A 46 -0.98 -8.58 0.89
C LYS A 46 -1.99 -8.76 -0.24
N ALA A 47 -2.13 -7.79 -1.14
CA ALA A 47 -2.98 -7.91 -2.32
C ALA A 47 -2.51 -9.07 -3.23
N LEU A 48 -1.20 -9.19 -3.46
CA LEU A 48 -0.61 -10.27 -4.24
C LEU A 48 -0.79 -11.63 -3.59
N TYR A 49 -0.66 -11.73 -2.26
CA TYR A 49 -0.88 -12.96 -1.52
C TYR A 49 -2.33 -13.44 -1.71
N VAL A 50 -3.30 -12.56 -1.47
CA VAL A 50 -4.73 -12.89 -1.64
C VAL A 50 -5.01 -13.32 -3.08
N LYS A 51 -4.44 -12.63 -4.08
CA LYS A 51 -4.61 -12.99 -5.49
C LYS A 51 -4.08 -14.37 -5.86
N ASN A 52 -2.97 -14.81 -5.26
CA ASN A 52 -2.26 -16.02 -5.69
C ASN A 52 -2.50 -17.24 -4.78
N VAL A 53 -2.85 -17.02 -3.51
CA VAL A 53 -2.93 -18.07 -2.48
C VAL A 53 -4.29 -18.09 -1.78
N GLY A 54 -5.06 -16.99 -1.81
CA GLY A 54 -6.34 -16.92 -1.12
C GLY A 54 -7.39 -17.84 -1.76
N GLU A 55 -7.65 -18.98 -1.13
CA GLU A 55 -8.92 -19.73 -1.24
C GLU A 55 -10.03 -19.00 -0.49
#